data_AF-A0A6I3GUQ1-F1
#
_entry.id   AF-A0A6I3GUQ1-F1
#
_cell.length_a   1.000
_cell.length_b   1.000
_cell.length_c   1.000
_cell.angle_alpha   90.00
_cell.angle_beta   90.00
_cell.angle_gamma   90.00
#
_symmetry.space_group_name_H-M   'P 1'
#
loop_
_entity.id
_entity.type
_entity.pdbx_description
1 polymer ?
#
loop_
_entity_poly.entity_id
_entity_poly.type
_entity_poly.pdbx_seq_one_letter_code
_entity_poly.pdbx_strand_id
1 'polypeptide(L)'
;MQKATQILIDQSHRQAWSIDAEKAKELNPGNPQDSGYSKLVLSAEASGFGVRSHKTGTFTKESLSGVDVLVIPHASDDDWEKTLGEGSPKLTSDEISAVKEFVNAGGGLVVLGESEQPKYGNNFSELTEHFGIKIANATVQDSENNFKGVATWVLADLKKSFEFDLGFKVEQTAFYRSGVLEIKDGSNAQVIATSSISATPSEAALVAATNFGKGRVVVLADSDIFGDDSIDELDNKNFWINIASWVSGGKAAALAQTRKDPSWAATDPSWLKLAAAVEAIKPMQVKDGSIDSTAHDIEEAKKQIALVLEAITELTPRFAHQIDYLTQVKKDIQAWADGGFIVPDFYDSLELFRPDLKRENNVENLAVFAMYTQNGNPNRNLEAIITNTFWPDWLAEKEQVYQNSAFVPIEFVAFTSGYDTFSAVFFPETVATRELAKFYWGGIFCDREAARFRMVTRAAQQLLFLPLPPDAERVVNDQLLAQETYVLWDLIHDRTHSKGDLPFDPFMIKQRMPFWMYALEELRCDLSTFRETFVLD
;
A
#
# COMPACT_ATOMS: atom_id res chain seq x y z
N MET A 1 -12.16 0.64 2.57
CA MET A 1 -11.50 -0.28 1.64
C MET A 1 -11.04 0.54 0.45
N GLN A 2 -9.75 0.47 0.12
CA GLN A 2 -9.23 1.09 -1.08
C GLN A 2 -10.04 0.61 -2.30
N LYS A 3 -10.39 1.52 -3.21
CA LYS A 3 -11.04 1.12 -4.46
C LYS A 3 -10.08 0.18 -5.20
N ALA A 4 -10.59 -0.97 -5.64
CA ALA A 4 -9.82 -1.89 -6.46
C ALA A 4 -9.18 -1.16 -7.64
N THR A 5 -7.90 -1.40 -7.90
CA THR A 5 -7.20 -0.89 -9.07
C THR A 5 -7.93 -1.30 -10.34
N GLN A 6 -8.16 -0.37 -11.26
CA GLN A 6 -9.00 -0.57 -12.42
C GLN A 6 -8.18 -0.78 -13.69
N ILE A 7 -8.28 -1.98 -14.26
CA ILE A 7 -7.72 -2.34 -15.56
C ILE A 7 -8.79 -2.11 -16.64
N LEU A 8 -8.44 -1.33 -17.66
CA LEU A 8 -9.24 -1.17 -18.87
C LEU A 8 -8.57 -1.98 -20.00
N ILE A 9 -9.28 -2.96 -20.55
CA ILE A 9 -8.80 -3.77 -21.69
C ILE A 9 -9.50 -3.28 -22.95
N ASP A 10 -8.70 -2.93 -23.94
CA ASP A 10 -9.17 -2.46 -25.24
C ASP A 10 -9.87 -3.58 -26.03
N GLN A 11 -11.03 -3.24 -26.61
CA GLN A 11 -11.81 -4.06 -27.54
C GLN A 11 -12.43 -3.21 -28.66
N SER A 12 -12.03 -1.94 -28.81
CA SER A 12 -12.64 -0.98 -29.75
C SER A 12 -11.81 -0.69 -30.99
N HIS A 13 -10.66 -1.36 -31.17
CA HIS A 13 -9.70 -1.12 -32.23
C HIS A 13 -9.43 -2.40 -33.02
N ARG A 14 -10.46 -3.20 -33.30
CA ARG A 14 -10.35 -4.49 -34.02
C ARG A 14 -9.38 -5.45 -33.35
N GLN A 15 -9.53 -5.62 -32.03
CA GLN A 15 -8.79 -6.64 -31.31
C GLN A 15 -9.11 -8.04 -31.86
N ALA A 16 -8.06 -8.85 -32.01
CA ALA A 16 -8.15 -10.28 -32.30
C ALA A 16 -8.48 -11.11 -31.05
N TRP A 17 -8.40 -10.49 -29.87
CA TRP A 17 -8.66 -11.10 -28.58
C TRP A 17 -9.91 -10.51 -27.94
N SER A 18 -10.71 -11.35 -27.29
CA SER A 18 -11.88 -10.90 -26.52
C SER A 18 -11.83 -11.36 -25.08
N ILE A 19 -12.21 -10.47 -24.16
CA ILE A 19 -12.45 -10.85 -22.76
C ILE A 19 -13.84 -11.46 -22.55
N ASP A 20 -14.72 -11.37 -23.56
CA ASP A 20 -16.05 -11.97 -23.57
C ASP A 20 -15.99 -13.34 -24.26
N ALA A 21 -16.25 -14.40 -23.50
CA ALA A 21 -16.14 -15.77 -23.96
C ALA A 21 -17.06 -16.09 -25.16
N GLU A 22 -18.25 -15.47 -25.25
CA GLU A 22 -19.14 -15.68 -26.40
C GLU A 22 -18.60 -14.99 -27.64
N LYS A 23 -17.99 -13.81 -27.49
CA LYS A 23 -17.31 -13.13 -28.61
C LYS A 23 -16.07 -13.90 -29.06
N ALA A 24 -15.26 -14.41 -28.15
CA ALA A 24 -14.12 -15.27 -28.50
C ALA A 24 -14.57 -16.49 -29.32
N LYS A 25 -15.71 -17.09 -28.97
CA LYS A 25 -16.33 -18.20 -29.72
C LYS A 25 -16.87 -17.79 -31.10
N GLU A 26 -17.38 -16.56 -31.25
CA GLU A 26 -17.76 -16.01 -32.55
C GLU A 26 -16.53 -15.80 -33.46
N LEU A 27 -15.43 -15.27 -32.90
CA LEU A 27 -14.17 -15.08 -33.60
C LEU A 27 -13.60 -16.42 -34.06
N ASN A 28 -13.40 -17.36 -33.14
CA ASN A 28 -12.81 -18.66 -33.44
C ASN A 28 -13.72 -19.82 -32.99
N PRO A 29 -14.76 -20.20 -33.78
CA PRO A 29 -15.66 -21.29 -33.42
C PRO A 29 -14.97 -22.65 -33.28
N GLY A 30 -13.82 -22.84 -33.95
CA GLY A 30 -13.05 -24.08 -33.94
C GLY A 30 -12.16 -24.22 -32.71
N ASN A 31 -11.63 -23.10 -32.21
CA ASN A 31 -10.86 -23.05 -30.97
C ASN A 31 -11.07 -21.70 -30.25
N PRO A 32 -12.17 -21.51 -29.49
CA PRO A 32 -12.46 -20.23 -28.85
C PRO A 32 -11.38 -19.75 -27.87
N GLN A 33 -10.58 -20.66 -27.33
CA GLN A 33 -9.54 -20.34 -26.35
C GLN A 33 -8.36 -19.57 -26.98
N ASP A 34 -8.17 -19.73 -28.30
CA ASP A 34 -7.16 -19.06 -29.15
C ASP A 34 -7.66 -17.70 -29.67
N SER A 35 -8.66 -17.11 -28.99
CA SER A 35 -9.14 -15.74 -29.21
C SER A 35 -9.75 -15.15 -27.93
N GLY A 36 -9.51 -15.79 -26.78
CA GLY A 36 -10.13 -15.47 -25.49
C GLY A 36 -9.10 -15.03 -24.46
N TYR A 37 -9.46 -14.03 -23.65
CA TYR A 37 -8.72 -13.55 -22.47
C TYR A 37 -9.57 -13.63 -21.20
N SER A 38 -10.61 -14.46 -21.17
CA SER A 38 -11.49 -14.57 -20.00
C SER A 38 -10.72 -15.05 -18.76
N LYS A 39 -9.76 -15.95 -18.90
CA LYS A 39 -8.90 -16.42 -17.80
C LYS A 39 -7.90 -15.35 -17.33
N LEU A 40 -7.38 -14.53 -18.25
CA LEU A 40 -6.56 -13.37 -17.89
C LEU A 40 -7.35 -12.43 -16.96
N VAL A 41 -8.60 -12.14 -17.32
CA VAL A 41 -9.50 -11.32 -16.49
C VAL A 41 -9.75 -11.97 -15.13
N LEU A 42 -10.14 -13.24 -15.12
CA LEU A 42 -10.42 -13.96 -13.87
C LEU A 42 -9.20 -13.99 -12.93
N SER A 43 -7.99 -14.15 -13.47
CA SER A 43 -6.76 -14.14 -12.66
C SER A 43 -6.46 -12.76 -12.05
N ALA A 44 -6.73 -11.69 -12.79
CA ALA A 44 -6.58 -10.32 -12.29
C ALA A 44 -7.64 -10.01 -11.21
N GLU A 45 -8.90 -10.41 -11.44
CA GLU A 45 -9.97 -10.24 -10.45
C GLU A 45 -9.70 -11.01 -9.16
N ALA A 46 -9.20 -12.26 -9.27
CA ALA A 46 -8.74 -13.04 -8.12
C ALA A 46 -7.57 -12.40 -7.36
N SER A 47 -6.83 -11.49 -8.00
CA SER A 47 -5.73 -10.73 -7.40
C SER A 47 -6.16 -9.33 -6.94
N GLY A 48 -7.47 -9.05 -6.91
CA GLY A 48 -8.05 -7.81 -6.38
C GLY A 48 -8.12 -6.64 -7.38
N PHE A 49 -7.90 -6.87 -8.67
CA PHE A 49 -8.13 -5.87 -9.71
C PHE A 49 -9.60 -5.83 -10.14
N GLY A 50 -10.13 -4.64 -10.41
CA GLY A 50 -11.37 -4.52 -11.18
C GLY A 50 -11.03 -4.44 -12.66
N VAL A 51 -11.73 -5.21 -13.50
CA VAL A 51 -11.49 -5.21 -14.95
C VAL A 51 -12.69 -4.67 -15.70
N ARG A 52 -12.45 -3.80 -16.67
CA ARG A 52 -13.46 -3.21 -17.57
C ARG A 52 -13.00 -3.33 -19.01
N SER A 53 -13.95 -3.41 -19.93
CA SER A 53 -13.66 -3.35 -21.36
C SER A 53 -13.96 -1.97 -21.94
N HIS A 54 -13.05 -1.49 -22.79
CA HIS A 54 -13.28 -0.37 -23.70
C HIS A 54 -13.83 -0.91 -25.02
N LYS A 55 -15.16 -0.93 -25.16
CA LYS A 55 -15.83 -1.64 -26.28
C LYS A 55 -15.95 -0.81 -27.56
N THR A 56 -15.99 0.51 -27.45
CA THR A 56 -16.27 1.40 -28.58
C THR A 56 -15.61 2.75 -28.40
N GLY A 57 -15.29 3.41 -29.51
CA GLY A 57 -14.78 4.78 -29.52
C GLY A 57 -13.27 4.86 -29.28
N THR A 58 -12.74 6.07 -29.34
CA THR A 58 -11.31 6.32 -29.24
C THR A 58 -10.85 6.52 -27.79
N PHE A 59 -9.55 6.36 -27.54
CA PHE A 59 -8.95 6.76 -26.27
C PHE A 59 -8.93 8.28 -26.11
N THR A 60 -9.73 8.78 -25.17
CA THR A 60 -9.71 10.17 -24.71
C THR A 60 -9.39 10.25 -23.23
N LYS A 61 -9.06 11.46 -22.75
CA LYS A 61 -8.89 11.73 -21.32
C LYS A 61 -10.11 11.31 -20.48
N GLU A 62 -11.32 11.50 -21.02
CA GLU A 62 -12.56 11.11 -20.38
C GLU A 62 -12.70 9.59 -20.31
N SER A 63 -12.39 8.88 -21.40
CA SER A 63 -12.46 7.40 -21.45
C SER A 63 -11.46 6.74 -20.48
N LEU A 64 -10.30 7.36 -20.27
CA LEU A 64 -9.24 6.89 -19.36
C LEU A 64 -9.43 7.40 -17.92
N SER A 65 -10.49 8.15 -17.64
CA SER A 65 -10.75 8.68 -16.30
C SER A 65 -11.11 7.56 -15.31
N GLY A 66 -10.40 7.52 -14.18
CA GLY A 66 -10.60 6.47 -13.17
C GLY A 66 -10.18 5.07 -13.63
N VAL A 67 -9.31 5.00 -14.64
CA VAL A 67 -8.52 3.83 -15.03
C VAL A 67 -7.15 3.95 -14.40
N ASP A 68 -6.58 2.84 -13.93
CA ASP A 68 -5.23 2.79 -13.37
C ASP A 68 -4.27 2.08 -14.34
N VAL A 69 -4.76 1.11 -15.11
CA VAL A 69 -3.99 0.37 -16.12
C VAL A 69 -4.78 0.28 -17.43
N LEU A 70 -4.16 0.63 -18.55
CA LEU A 70 -4.66 0.37 -19.89
C LEU A 70 -3.91 -0.83 -20.48
N VAL A 71 -4.64 -1.83 -20.96
CA VAL A 71 -4.12 -2.97 -21.72
C VAL A 71 -4.60 -2.84 -23.15
N ILE A 72 -3.67 -2.90 -24.10
CA ILE A 72 -3.95 -2.87 -25.54
C ILE A 72 -3.54 -4.23 -26.12
N PRO A 73 -4.48 -5.17 -26.25
CA PRO A 73 -4.27 -6.44 -26.97
C PRO A 73 -3.99 -6.21 -28.44
N HIS A 74 -3.42 -7.23 -29.09
CA HIS A 74 -3.17 -7.22 -30.52
C HIS A 74 -4.43 -6.89 -31.33
N ALA A 75 -4.27 -6.00 -32.31
CA ALA A 75 -5.29 -5.54 -33.23
C ALA A 75 -4.85 -5.76 -34.68
N SER A 76 -5.83 -6.05 -35.55
CA SER A 76 -5.56 -6.37 -36.95
C SER A 76 -6.62 -5.83 -37.90
N ASP A 77 -6.24 -5.66 -39.17
CA ASP A 77 -7.19 -5.69 -40.28
C ASP A 77 -7.80 -7.10 -40.43
N ASP A 78 -9.06 -7.17 -40.86
CA ASP A 78 -9.81 -8.44 -40.99
C ASP A 78 -9.27 -9.37 -42.10
N ASP A 79 -8.38 -8.85 -42.95
CA ASP A 79 -7.72 -9.61 -44.02
C ASP A 79 -6.71 -10.63 -43.46
N TRP A 80 -6.24 -10.45 -42.22
CA TRP A 80 -5.20 -11.27 -41.60
C TRP A 80 -5.70 -12.06 -40.39
N GLU A 81 -6.51 -11.43 -39.54
CA GLU A 81 -7.07 -12.06 -38.34
C GLU A 81 -8.58 -11.86 -38.30
N LYS A 82 -9.28 -12.73 -37.58
CA LYS A 82 -10.67 -12.44 -37.23
C LYS A 82 -10.69 -11.52 -36.03
N THR A 83 -11.35 -10.39 -36.16
CA THR A 83 -11.38 -9.37 -35.11
C THR A 83 -12.79 -9.08 -34.64
N LEU A 84 -12.90 -8.37 -33.52
CA LEU A 84 -14.17 -7.86 -33.00
C LEU A 84 -14.89 -6.91 -33.97
N GLY A 85 -14.24 -6.45 -35.03
CA GLY A 85 -14.84 -5.64 -36.10
C GLY A 85 -15.15 -4.18 -35.72
N GLU A 86 -14.90 -3.80 -34.47
CA GLU A 86 -15.14 -2.46 -33.94
C GLU A 86 -13.95 -1.52 -34.24
N GLY A 87 -14.25 -0.32 -34.75
CA GLY A 87 -13.25 0.72 -34.97
C GLY A 87 -12.17 0.41 -36.03
N SER A 88 -10.97 0.91 -35.78
CA SER A 88 -9.79 0.84 -36.65
C SER A 88 -8.64 0.19 -35.89
N PRO A 89 -7.78 -0.62 -36.54
CA PRO A 89 -6.61 -1.18 -35.86
C PRO A 89 -5.52 -0.11 -35.63
N LYS A 90 -5.62 1.04 -36.30
CA LYS A 90 -4.75 2.20 -36.09
C LYS A 90 -5.33 3.13 -35.03
N LEU A 91 -4.49 3.47 -34.06
CA LEU A 91 -4.68 4.56 -33.13
C LEU A 91 -4.42 5.89 -33.85
N THR A 92 -5.30 6.86 -33.63
CA THR A 92 -5.09 8.22 -34.11
C THR A 92 -4.01 8.94 -33.30
N SER A 93 -3.46 10.04 -33.84
CA SER A 93 -2.46 10.83 -33.11
C SER A 93 -3.00 11.41 -31.79
N ASP A 94 -4.29 11.74 -31.73
CA ASP A 94 -4.95 12.23 -30.52
C ASP A 94 -5.02 11.15 -29.44
N GLU A 95 -5.28 9.90 -29.83
CA GLU A 95 -5.29 8.76 -28.92
C GLU A 95 -3.90 8.45 -28.37
N ILE A 96 -2.90 8.44 -29.25
CA ILE A 96 -1.50 8.29 -28.83
C ILE A 96 -1.13 9.37 -27.82
N SER A 97 -1.55 10.63 -28.06
CA SER A 97 -1.34 11.72 -27.12
C SER A 97 -2.06 11.48 -25.79
N ALA A 98 -3.33 11.07 -25.81
CA ALA A 98 -4.12 10.79 -24.61
C ALA A 98 -3.51 9.65 -23.77
N VAL A 99 -3.07 8.57 -24.41
CA VAL A 99 -2.40 7.44 -23.72
C VAL A 99 -1.07 7.88 -23.12
N LYS A 100 -0.27 8.68 -23.82
CA LYS A 100 0.98 9.21 -23.27
C LYS A 100 0.75 10.13 -22.07
N GLU A 101 -0.25 11.00 -22.13
CA GLU A 101 -0.62 11.86 -21.01
C GLU A 101 -1.10 11.04 -19.80
N PHE A 102 -1.89 10.00 -20.06
CA PHE A 102 -2.34 9.04 -19.04
C PHE A 102 -1.16 8.36 -18.33
N VAL A 103 -0.21 7.80 -19.08
CA VAL A 103 1.00 7.19 -18.52
C VAL A 103 1.82 8.23 -17.75
N ASN A 104 2.08 9.40 -18.35
CA ASN A 104 2.85 10.46 -17.70
C ASN A 104 2.23 10.91 -16.35
N ALA A 105 0.90 10.86 -16.23
CA ALA A 105 0.16 11.20 -15.02
C ALA A 105 0.18 10.11 -13.93
N GLY A 106 0.70 8.91 -14.22
CA GLY A 106 0.78 7.80 -13.26
C GLY A 106 0.10 6.51 -13.70
N GLY A 107 -0.53 6.49 -14.88
CA GLY A 107 -1.19 5.31 -15.43
C GLY A 107 -0.20 4.22 -15.85
N GLY A 108 -0.63 2.97 -15.73
CA GLY A 108 0.06 1.81 -16.27
C GLY A 108 -0.36 1.50 -17.70
N LEU A 109 0.57 1.12 -18.56
CA LEU A 109 0.28 0.68 -19.93
C LEU A 109 0.89 -0.70 -20.19
N VAL A 110 0.08 -1.61 -20.74
CA VAL A 110 0.53 -2.88 -21.29
C VAL A 110 0.16 -2.94 -22.76
N VAL A 111 1.13 -3.18 -23.64
CA VAL A 111 0.89 -3.36 -25.08
C VAL A 111 1.33 -4.76 -25.47
N LEU A 112 0.43 -5.51 -26.12
CA LEU A 112 0.70 -6.85 -26.64
C LEU A 112 0.88 -6.75 -28.16
N GLY A 113 2.13 -6.83 -28.59
CA GLY A 113 2.51 -6.94 -30.00
C GLY A 113 2.40 -8.36 -30.51
N GLU A 114 2.79 -8.54 -31.76
CA GLU A 114 2.75 -9.82 -32.46
C GLU A 114 3.97 -9.93 -33.39
N SER A 115 4.31 -11.16 -33.78
CA SER A 115 5.27 -11.37 -34.86
C SER A 115 4.76 -10.81 -36.18
N GLU A 116 5.65 -10.39 -37.07
CA GLU A 116 5.26 -9.79 -38.35
C GLU A 116 4.31 -8.57 -38.26
N GLN A 117 4.36 -7.83 -37.13
CA GLN A 117 3.46 -6.72 -36.77
C GLN A 117 3.02 -5.80 -37.94
N PRO A 118 3.90 -5.35 -38.86
CA PRO A 118 3.51 -4.40 -39.90
C PRO A 118 2.41 -4.88 -40.86
N LYS A 119 2.19 -6.20 -41.00
CA LYS A 119 1.17 -6.73 -41.93
C LYS A 119 -0.26 -6.52 -41.42
N TYR A 120 -0.45 -6.47 -40.11
CA TYR A 120 -1.76 -6.40 -39.46
C TYR A 120 -2.41 -5.01 -39.49
N GLY A 121 -1.73 -4.00 -40.04
CA GLY A 121 -2.31 -2.68 -40.26
C GLY A 121 -2.44 -1.78 -39.03
N ASN A 122 -2.15 -2.26 -37.81
CA ASN A 122 -2.06 -1.40 -36.62
C ASN A 122 -0.77 -0.56 -36.59
N ASN A 123 -0.73 0.45 -35.71
CA ASN A 123 0.43 1.33 -35.50
C ASN A 123 0.93 1.30 -34.05
N PHE A 124 0.86 0.15 -33.36
CA PHE A 124 1.25 0.07 -31.95
C PHE A 124 2.74 0.40 -31.71
N SER A 125 3.62 0.14 -32.68
CA SER A 125 5.02 0.58 -32.58
C SER A 125 5.15 2.11 -32.52
N GLU A 126 4.28 2.86 -33.20
CA GLU A 126 4.27 4.34 -33.12
C GLU A 126 3.97 4.82 -31.69
N LEU A 127 3.03 4.15 -31.01
CA LEU A 127 2.74 4.40 -29.61
C LEU A 127 3.92 4.02 -28.70
N THR A 128 4.43 2.80 -28.83
CA THR A 128 5.46 2.29 -27.90
C THR A 128 6.81 2.98 -28.05
N GLU A 129 7.13 3.49 -29.24
CA GLU A 129 8.37 4.24 -29.50
C GLU A 129 8.46 5.54 -28.70
N HIS A 130 7.32 6.13 -28.29
CA HIS A 130 7.31 7.25 -27.36
C HIS A 130 7.86 6.90 -25.97
N PHE A 131 7.88 5.61 -25.62
CA PHE A 131 8.43 5.08 -24.39
C PHE A 131 9.80 4.42 -24.61
N GLY A 132 10.38 4.53 -25.80
CA GLY A 132 11.70 4.00 -26.15
C GLY A 132 11.71 2.52 -26.54
N ILE A 133 10.56 1.92 -26.80
CA ILE A 133 10.42 0.50 -27.16
C ILE A 133 9.79 0.40 -28.55
N LYS A 134 10.50 -0.17 -29.51
CA LYS A 134 10.00 -0.40 -30.87
C LYS A 134 9.62 -1.85 -31.05
N ILE A 135 8.48 -2.11 -31.70
CA ILE A 135 8.07 -3.47 -32.08
C ILE A 135 8.67 -3.74 -33.47
N ALA A 136 9.64 -4.64 -33.55
CA ALA A 136 10.35 -4.97 -34.76
C ALA A 136 9.61 -6.05 -35.58
N ASN A 137 9.85 -6.03 -36.90
CA ASN A 137 9.30 -7.04 -37.80
C ASN A 137 10.18 -8.30 -37.80
N ALA A 138 9.87 -9.25 -36.93
CA ALA A 138 10.54 -10.54 -36.85
C ALA A 138 9.58 -11.60 -36.28
N THR A 139 9.96 -12.86 -36.43
CA THR A 139 9.38 -14.00 -35.71
C THR A 139 10.52 -14.79 -35.11
N VAL A 140 10.45 -15.07 -33.81
CA VAL A 140 11.46 -15.86 -33.12
C VAL A 140 11.18 -17.34 -33.35
N GLN A 141 12.23 -18.09 -33.66
CA GLN A 141 12.21 -19.55 -33.76
C GLN A 141 13.38 -20.16 -32.97
N ASP A 142 13.13 -21.20 -32.20
CA ASP A 142 14.13 -21.91 -31.43
C ASP A 142 13.84 -23.42 -31.43
N SER A 143 14.60 -24.19 -32.20
CA SER A 143 14.43 -25.65 -32.24
C SER A 143 14.97 -26.37 -31.00
N GLU A 144 15.75 -25.69 -30.16
CA GLU A 144 16.43 -26.30 -29.00
C GLU A 144 15.73 -25.91 -27.69
N ASN A 145 15.37 -24.64 -27.52
CA ASN A 145 14.68 -24.12 -26.32
C ASN A 145 13.25 -23.70 -26.66
N ASN A 146 12.40 -24.70 -26.89
CA ASN A 146 10.98 -24.51 -27.16
C ASN A 146 10.08 -25.28 -26.20
N PHE A 147 8.83 -24.87 -26.21
CA PHE A 147 7.73 -25.52 -25.55
C PHE A 147 7.05 -26.51 -26.50
N LYS A 148 6.79 -27.72 -26.00
CA LYS A 148 6.05 -28.80 -26.70
C LYS A 148 6.59 -29.18 -28.10
N GLY A 149 7.87 -28.94 -28.38
CA GLY A 149 8.49 -29.34 -29.66
C GLY A 149 8.20 -28.38 -30.82
N VAL A 150 7.60 -27.22 -30.57
CA VAL A 150 7.20 -26.26 -31.61
C VAL A 150 8.21 -25.11 -31.64
N ALA A 151 8.98 -24.98 -32.73
CA ALA A 151 10.08 -24.02 -32.79
C ALA A 151 9.65 -22.56 -32.56
N THR A 152 8.43 -22.17 -32.93
CA THR A 152 7.90 -20.81 -32.67
C THR A 152 7.34 -20.62 -31.26
N TRP A 153 7.25 -21.67 -30.45
CA TRP A 153 6.82 -21.59 -29.05
C TRP A 153 8.06 -21.54 -28.16
N VAL A 154 8.70 -20.37 -28.09
CA VAL A 154 10.02 -20.23 -27.47
C VAL A 154 9.91 -20.11 -25.96
N LEU A 155 10.83 -20.75 -25.24
CA LEU A 155 10.98 -20.54 -23.80
C LEU A 155 11.84 -19.29 -23.59
N ALA A 156 11.31 -18.33 -22.84
CA ALA A 156 12.01 -17.08 -22.61
C ALA A 156 13.12 -17.22 -21.55
N ASP A 157 14.23 -16.51 -21.77
CA ASP A 157 15.27 -16.28 -20.78
C ASP A 157 14.97 -14.99 -20.00
N LEU A 158 14.50 -15.15 -18.76
CA LEU A 158 14.13 -14.04 -17.87
C LEU A 158 15.38 -13.33 -17.34
N LYS A 159 15.45 -12.02 -17.57
CA LYS A 159 16.55 -11.16 -17.15
C LYS A 159 16.25 -10.56 -15.78
N LYS A 160 17.26 -10.55 -14.92
CA LYS A 160 17.18 -9.86 -13.63
C LYS A 160 17.28 -8.35 -13.86
N SER A 161 16.30 -7.60 -13.38
CA SER A 161 16.41 -6.15 -13.23
C SER A 161 16.81 -5.81 -11.78
N PHE A 162 17.48 -4.68 -11.59
CA PHE A 162 17.76 -4.13 -10.26
C PHE A 162 16.71 -3.10 -9.82
N GLU A 163 15.78 -2.74 -10.70
CA GLU A 163 14.75 -1.74 -10.43
C GLU A 163 13.41 -2.37 -10.04
N PHE A 164 13.02 -3.48 -10.66
CA PHE A 164 11.74 -4.14 -10.43
C PHE A 164 11.78 -5.64 -10.77
N ASP A 165 11.00 -6.45 -10.07
CA ASP A 165 11.04 -7.93 -10.21
C ASP A 165 9.79 -8.47 -10.89
N LEU A 166 9.70 -8.37 -12.22
CA LEU A 166 8.60 -8.98 -12.97
C LEU A 166 8.70 -10.52 -13.02
N GLY A 167 9.87 -11.08 -12.75
CA GLY A 167 10.13 -12.51 -12.74
C GLY A 167 9.86 -13.19 -11.40
N PHE A 168 9.29 -12.48 -10.42
CA PHE A 168 9.02 -13.03 -9.10
C PHE A 168 8.13 -14.28 -9.17
N LYS A 169 8.64 -15.43 -8.72
CA LYS A 169 7.97 -16.74 -8.83
C LYS A 169 7.58 -17.13 -10.27
N VAL A 170 8.39 -16.72 -11.25
CA VAL A 170 8.30 -17.17 -12.63
C VAL A 170 9.59 -17.94 -12.93
N GLU A 171 9.50 -19.27 -12.95
CA GLU A 171 10.63 -20.13 -13.31
C GLU A 171 10.73 -20.25 -14.83
N GLN A 172 9.59 -20.45 -15.50
CA GLN A 172 9.53 -20.57 -16.95
C GLN A 172 8.28 -19.89 -17.53
N THR A 173 8.44 -19.28 -18.70
CA THR A 173 7.33 -18.71 -19.48
C THR A 173 7.56 -18.98 -20.96
N ALA A 174 6.49 -19.34 -21.67
CA ALA A 174 6.51 -19.66 -23.08
C ALA A 174 5.83 -18.56 -23.88
N PHE A 175 6.45 -18.20 -25.00
CA PHE A 175 5.96 -17.22 -25.96
C PHE A 175 5.60 -17.95 -27.26
N TYR A 176 4.38 -17.80 -27.74
CA TYR A 176 3.79 -18.52 -28.85
C TYR A 176 3.78 -17.62 -30.09
N ARG A 177 4.80 -17.74 -30.94
CA ARG A 177 5.03 -16.91 -32.14
C ARG A 177 5.43 -15.46 -31.81
N SER A 178 6.28 -15.29 -30.80
CA SER A 178 6.80 -13.96 -30.45
C SER A 178 7.49 -13.24 -31.63
N GLY A 179 7.23 -11.95 -31.73
CA GLY A 179 8.07 -11.00 -32.44
C GLY A 179 9.32 -10.61 -31.65
N VAL A 180 9.85 -9.42 -31.93
CA VAL A 180 11.03 -8.88 -31.25
C VAL A 180 10.83 -7.41 -30.91
N LEU A 181 11.40 -6.97 -29.79
CA LEU A 181 11.48 -5.58 -29.38
C LEU A 181 12.88 -5.02 -29.62
N GLU A 182 12.95 -3.76 -30.06
CA GLU A 182 14.17 -2.98 -30.14
C GLU A 182 14.12 -1.86 -29.09
N ILE A 183 15.15 -1.77 -28.26
CA ILE A 183 15.26 -0.72 -27.24
C ILE A 183 16.02 0.46 -27.83
N LYS A 184 15.43 1.65 -27.73
CA LYS A 184 16.07 2.88 -28.20
C LYS A 184 17.26 3.24 -27.32
N ASP A 185 18.40 3.51 -27.95
CA ASP A 185 19.60 3.99 -27.28
C ASP A 185 19.31 5.23 -26.41
N GLY A 186 19.80 5.18 -25.17
CA GLY A 186 19.60 6.24 -24.18
C GLY A 186 18.20 6.33 -23.58
N SER A 187 17.30 5.39 -23.87
CA SER A 187 16.04 5.24 -23.12
C SER A 187 16.27 4.53 -21.78
N ASN A 188 15.30 4.67 -20.87
CA ASN A 188 15.30 3.96 -19.58
C ASN A 188 14.64 2.56 -19.66
N ALA A 189 14.29 2.10 -20.87
CA ALA A 189 13.63 0.82 -21.03
C ALA A 189 14.61 -0.33 -20.79
N GLN A 190 14.16 -1.33 -20.02
CA GLN A 190 14.92 -2.51 -19.67
C GLN A 190 14.31 -3.74 -20.31
N VAL A 191 15.16 -4.63 -20.82
CA VAL A 191 14.75 -5.94 -21.34
C VAL A 191 14.53 -6.88 -20.16
N ILE A 192 13.34 -7.50 -20.12
CA ILE A 192 12.89 -8.36 -19.02
C ILE A 192 12.94 -9.83 -19.42
N ALA A 193 12.76 -10.11 -20.71
CA ALA A 193 12.81 -11.45 -21.26
C ALA A 193 13.46 -11.40 -22.63
N THR A 194 14.32 -12.36 -22.94
CA THR A 194 14.87 -12.56 -24.29
C THR A 194 14.56 -13.95 -24.82
N SER A 195 14.68 -14.12 -26.14
CA SER A 195 14.91 -15.45 -26.71
C SER A 195 16.25 -16.03 -26.21
N SER A 196 16.44 -17.33 -26.40
CA SER A 196 17.69 -17.99 -26.00
C SER A 196 18.83 -17.69 -26.99
N ILE A 197 20.04 -18.16 -26.66
CA ILE A 197 21.20 -18.08 -27.57
C ILE A 197 21.09 -19.01 -28.80
N SER A 198 20.28 -20.07 -28.72
CA SER A 198 20.02 -20.97 -29.86
C SER A 198 18.89 -20.48 -30.77
N ALA A 199 18.15 -19.46 -30.34
CA ALA A 199 17.06 -18.90 -31.10
C ALA A 199 17.54 -18.13 -32.34
N THR A 200 16.63 -17.94 -33.29
CA THR A 200 16.77 -17.03 -34.42
C THR A 200 15.59 -16.06 -34.40
N PRO A 201 15.81 -14.75 -34.19
CA PRO A 201 17.06 -14.13 -33.74
C PRO A 201 17.45 -14.53 -32.30
N SER A 202 18.76 -14.68 -32.08
CA SER A 202 19.36 -15.04 -30.78
C SER A 202 19.31 -13.86 -29.81
N GLU A 203 19.01 -14.14 -28.54
CA GLU A 203 18.99 -13.17 -27.43
C GLU A 203 18.16 -11.90 -27.72
N ALA A 204 17.15 -12.04 -28.58
CA ALA A 204 16.28 -10.94 -28.97
C ALA A 204 15.29 -10.60 -27.85
N ALA A 205 15.03 -9.32 -27.61
CA ALA A 205 14.12 -8.90 -26.55
C ALA A 205 12.67 -9.29 -26.88
N LEU A 206 12.02 -10.00 -25.97
CA LEU A 206 10.60 -10.42 -26.07
C LEU A 206 9.70 -9.54 -25.21
N VAL A 207 10.24 -9.06 -24.08
CA VAL A 207 9.53 -8.17 -23.14
C VAL A 207 10.44 -7.03 -22.73
N ALA A 208 9.89 -5.82 -22.73
CA ALA A 208 10.57 -4.63 -22.26
C ALA A 208 9.66 -3.83 -21.32
N ALA A 209 10.26 -3.22 -20.30
CA ALA A 209 9.56 -2.43 -19.30
C ALA A 209 10.28 -1.11 -19.02
N THR A 210 9.54 -0.04 -18.73
CA THR A 210 10.10 1.27 -18.45
C THR A 210 9.22 2.11 -17.55
N ASN A 211 9.82 3.02 -16.78
CA ASN A 211 9.12 4.12 -16.13
C ASN A 211 9.02 5.30 -17.11
N PHE A 212 7.85 5.95 -17.18
CA PHE A 212 7.65 7.15 -18.01
C PHE A 212 6.82 8.19 -17.26
N GLY A 213 7.42 9.36 -16.99
CA GLY A 213 6.82 10.36 -16.11
C GLY A 213 6.57 9.75 -14.73
N LYS A 214 5.30 9.69 -14.32
CA LYS A 214 4.86 9.03 -13.08
C LYS A 214 4.35 7.61 -13.29
N GLY A 215 4.19 7.16 -14.54
CA GLY A 215 3.60 5.88 -14.89
C GLY A 215 4.63 4.84 -15.30
N ARG A 216 4.11 3.69 -15.73
CA ARG A 216 4.88 2.48 -16.05
C ARG A 216 4.35 1.84 -17.33
N VAL A 217 5.26 1.33 -18.14
CA VAL A 217 4.92 0.71 -19.42
C VAL A 217 5.58 -0.66 -19.51
N VAL A 218 4.83 -1.67 -19.94
CA VAL A 218 5.35 -2.97 -20.37
C VAL A 218 4.88 -3.23 -21.80
N VAL A 219 5.80 -3.69 -22.64
CA VAL A 219 5.51 -4.16 -24.00
C VAL A 219 5.96 -5.60 -24.10
N LEU A 220 5.08 -6.47 -24.58
CA LEU A 220 5.38 -7.85 -24.94
C LEU A 220 5.28 -7.98 -26.45
N ALA A 221 6.19 -8.71 -27.08
CA ALA A 221 6.14 -8.99 -28.52
C ALA A 221 5.23 -10.18 -28.88
N ASP A 222 4.30 -10.53 -28.00
CA ASP A 222 3.47 -11.71 -28.12
C ASP A 222 2.12 -11.46 -27.42
N SER A 223 1.05 -11.74 -28.15
CA SER A 223 -0.32 -11.61 -27.64
C SER A 223 -0.94 -12.95 -27.25
N ASP A 224 -0.41 -14.06 -27.74
CA ASP A 224 -0.85 -15.42 -27.44
C ASP A 224 -0.51 -15.86 -26.01
N ILE A 225 0.59 -15.37 -25.41
CA ILE A 225 1.10 -15.75 -24.07
C ILE A 225 0.02 -15.75 -22.96
N PHE A 226 -0.98 -14.87 -23.06
CA PHE A 226 -2.07 -14.77 -22.09
C PHE A 226 -3.44 -15.23 -22.62
N GLY A 227 -3.48 -15.86 -23.79
CA GLY A 227 -4.66 -16.53 -24.33
C GLY A 227 -5.22 -17.57 -23.37
N ASP A 228 -6.51 -17.85 -23.47
CA ASP A 228 -7.19 -18.80 -22.58
C ASP A 228 -6.62 -20.24 -22.70
N ASP A 229 -5.94 -20.57 -23.79
CA ASP A 229 -5.23 -21.84 -23.97
C ASP A 229 -3.76 -21.83 -23.49
N SER A 230 -3.23 -20.65 -23.16
CA SER A 230 -1.80 -20.42 -22.94
C SER A 230 -1.46 -19.86 -21.56
N ILE A 231 -2.39 -19.16 -20.91
CA ILE A 231 -2.15 -18.51 -19.60
C ILE A 231 -1.92 -19.50 -18.46
N ASP A 232 -2.52 -20.70 -18.54
CA ASP A 232 -2.36 -21.76 -17.53
C ASP A 232 -1.10 -22.62 -17.76
N GLU A 233 -0.37 -22.38 -18.86
CA GLU A 233 0.86 -23.09 -19.17
C GLU A 233 2.05 -22.44 -18.46
N LEU A 234 2.91 -23.28 -17.85
CA LEU A 234 4.07 -22.84 -17.08
C LEU A 234 3.68 -21.77 -16.03
N ASP A 235 4.43 -20.66 -15.93
CA ASP A 235 4.16 -19.57 -15.01
C ASP A 235 3.57 -18.32 -15.70
N ASN A 236 2.97 -18.46 -16.90
CA ASN A 236 2.44 -17.34 -17.68
C ASN A 236 1.43 -16.50 -16.89
N LYS A 237 0.55 -17.15 -16.11
CA LYS A 237 -0.37 -16.47 -15.19
C LYS A 237 0.34 -15.61 -14.14
N ASN A 238 1.36 -16.16 -13.47
CA ASN A 238 2.10 -15.40 -12.44
C ASN A 238 2.83 -14.22 -13.08
N PHE A 239 3.38 -14.41 -14.28
CA PHE A 239 4.02 -13.33 -15.02
C PHE A 239 3.05 -12.21 -15.37
N TRP A 240 1.82 -12.54 -15.80
CA TRP A 240 0.73 -11.57 -15.99
C TRP A 240 0.42 -10.79 -14.70
N ILE A 241 0.25 -11.47 -13.56
CA ILE A 241 -0.06 -10.81 -12.28
C ILE A 241 1.08 -9.89 -11.83
N ASN A 242 2.34 -10.28 -12.03
CA ASN A 242 3.49 -9.43 -11.75
C ASN A 242 3.49 -8.17 -12.63
N ILE A 243 3.22 -8.32 -13.93
CA ILE A 243 3.11 -7.20 -14.88
C ILE A 243 1.99 -6.26 -14.44
N ALA A 244 0.77 -6.77 -14.27
CA ALA A 244 -0.41 -5.98 -13.90
C ALA A 244 -0.21 -5.23 -12.57
N SER A 245 0.34 -5.92 -11.56
CA SER A 245 0.67 -5.34 -10.26
C SER A 245 1.71 -4.22 -10.39
N TRP A 246 2.80 -4.47 -11.12
CA TRP A 246 3.85 -3.49 -11.28
C TRP A 246 3.38 -2.25 -12.03
N VAL A 247 2.70 -2.41 -13.19
CA VAL A 247 2.25 -1.25 -13.99
C VAL A 247 1.21 -0.41 -13.24
N SER A 248 0.39 -1.03 -12.40
CA SER A 248 -0.58 -0.30 -11.57
C SER A 248 0.05 0.56 -10.47
N GLY A 249 1.31 0.27 -10.11
CA GLY A 249 2.01 0.92 -9.00
C GLY A 249 2.53 2.32 -9.30
N GLY A 250 2.51 2.79 -10.56
CA GLY A 250 3.13 4.06 -10.98
C GLY A 250 2.64 5.27 -10.15
N LYS A 251 1.33 5.47 -10.09
CA LYS A 251 0.72 6.56 -9.32
C LYS A 251 1.04 6.49 -7.82
N ALA A 252 0.95 5.29 -7.22
CA ALA A 252 1.26 5.09 -5.81
C ALA A 252 2.74 5.42 -5.53
N ALA A 253 3.66 4.95 -6.37
CA ALA A 253 5.08 5.26 -6.28
C ALA A 253 5.36 6.77 -6.39
N ALA A 254 4.70 7.47 -7.31
CA ALA A 254 4.84 8.92 -7.47
C ALA A 254 4.29 9.72 -6.28
N LEU A 255 3.29 9.19 -5.58
CA LEU A 255 2.71 9.81 -4.38
C LEU A 255 3.36 9.33 -3.08
N ALA A 256 4.21 8.30 -3.12
CA ALA A 256 4.77 7.66 -1.94
C ALA A 256 5.53 8.61 -0.99
N GLN A 257 6.05 9.72 -1.53
CA GLN A 257 6.81 10.75 -0.81
C GLN A 257 6.05 12.06 -0.62
N THR A 258 4.79 12.16 -1.05
CA THR A 258 3.99 13.37 -0.80
C THR A 258 3.64 13.45 0.68
N ARG A 259 3.88 14.62 1.29
CA ARG A 259 3.48 14.86 2.68
C ARG A 259 1.95 14.89 2.78
N LYS A 260 1.41 14.30 3.85
CA LYS A 260 -0.01 14.42 4.20
C LYS A 260 -0.32 15.90 4.45
N ASP A 261 -1.51 16.33 4.03
CA ASP A 261 -2.00 17.66 4.37
C ASP A 261 -2.06 17.83 5.89
N PRO A 262 -1.76 19.03 6.42
CA PRO A 262 -1.86 19.28 7.84
C PRO A 262 -3.29 19.08 8.32
N SER A 263 -3.44 18.51 9.52
CA SER A 263 -4.75 18.37 10.16
C SER A 263 -5.31 19.74 10.56
N TRP A 264 -6.60 19.78 10.89
CA TRP A 264 -7.28 20.98 11.41
C TRP A 264 -6.55 21.58 12.62
N ALA A 265 -5.93 20.73 13.45
CA ALA A 265 -5.24 21.12 14.66
C ALA A 265 -4.01 22.00 14.37
N ALA A 266 -3.40 21.89 13.19
CA ALA A 266 -2.25 22.72 12.80
C ALA A 266 -2.55 24.23 12.82
N THR A 267 -3.82 24.62 12.69
CA THR A 267 -4.27 26.01 12.68
C THR A 267 -5.27 26.36 13.79
N ASP A 268 -5.64 25.38 14.62
CA ASP A 268 -6.62 25.61 15.68
C ASP A 268 -5.99 26.35 16.87
N PRO A 269 -6.52 27.53 17.26
CA PRO A 269 -5.91 28.34 18.31
C PRO A 269 -5.94 27.65 19.68
N SER A 270 -6.95 26.81 19.95
CA SER A 270 -7.12 26.12 21.24
C SER A 270 -6.09 25.00 21.37
N TRP A 271 -5.90 24.20 20.32
CA TRP A 271 -4.83 23.20 20.27
C TRP A 271 -3.45 23.84 20.38
N LEU A 272 -3.18 24.90 19.60
CA LEU A 272 -1.88 25.58 19.64
C LEU A 272 -1.58 26.15 21.03
N LYS A 273 -2.60 26.67 21.73
CA LYS A 273 -2.52 27.11 23.13
C LYS A 273 -2.18 25.93 24.07
N LEU A 274 -2.89 24.81 23.95
CA LEU A 274 -2.64 23.60 24.74
C LEU A 274 -1.21 23.10 24.56
N ALA A 275 -0.79 22.91 23.31
CA ALA A 275 0.53 22.41 22.99
C ALA A 275 1.62 23.34 23.54
N ALA A 276 1.51 24.65 23.30
CA ALA A 276 2.50 25.62 23.78
C ALA A 276 2.62 25.63 25.32
N ALA A 277 1.50 25.53 26.05
CA ALA A 277 1.51 25.50 27.50
C ALA A 277 2.12 24.20 28.05
N VAL A 278 1.83 23.07 27.41
CA VAL A 278 2.46 21.78 27.74
C VAL A 278 3.98 21.82 27.50
N GLU A 279 4.42 22.33 26.35
CA GLU A 279 5.86 22.48 26.05
C GLU A 279 6.57 23.42 27.05
N ALA A 280 5.88 24.44 27.57
CA ALA A 280 6.43 25.34 28.57
C ALA A 280 6.59 24.67 29.96
N ILE A 281 5.69 23.77 30.35
CA ILE A 281 5.75 23.04 31.62
C ILE A 281 6.81 21.93 31.57
N LYS A 282 6.94 21.24 30.44
CA LYS A 282 7.81 20.07 30.27
C LYS A 282 9.23 20.22 30.83
N PRO A 283 10.01 21.29 30.56
CA PRO A 283 11.37 21.44 31.09
C PRO A 283 11.43 21.68 32.62
N MET A 284 10.30 21.97 33.27
CA MET A 284 10.21 22.12 34.72
C MET A 284 10.02 20.79 35.45
N GLN A 285 9.65 19.73 34.73
CA GLN A 285 9.33 18.44 35.32
C GLN A 285 10.58 17.56 35.48
N VAL A 286 10.69 16.89 36.62
CA VAL A 286 11.70 15.85 36.86
C VAL A 286 11.18 14.47 36.42
N LYS A 287 11.97 13.41 36.65
CA LYS A 287 11.72 12.07 36.11
C LYS A 287 10.31 11.50 36.37
N ASP A 288 9.75 11.73 37.55
CA ASP A 288 8.44 11.22 37.95
C ASP A 288 7.27 12.14 37.56
N GLY A 289 7.56 13.27 36.91
CA GLY A 289 6.60 14.27 36.47
C GLY A 289 6.34 15.40 37.46
N SER A 290 6.90 15.34 38.68
CA SER A 290 6.82 16.44 39.65
C SER A 290 7.65 17.66 39.24
N ILE A 291 7.37 18.84 39.82
CA ILE A 291 8.17 20.06 39.62
C ILE A 291 8.87 20.42 40.93
N ASP A 292 10.19 20.55 40.89
CA ASP A 292 10.97 20.99 42.05
C ASP A 292 10.81 22.51 42.25
N SER A 293 10.06 22.90 43.29
CA SER A 293 9.83 24.30 43.65
C SER A 293 11.08 25.08 44.05
N THR A 294 12.20 24.39 44.32
CA THR A 294 13.48 25.04 44.60
C THR A 294 14.27 25.36 43.33
N ALA A 295 13.96 24.67 42.23
CA ALA A 295 14.64 24.82 40.94
C ALA A 295 13.83 25.64 39.92
N HIS A 296 12.50 25.68 40.05
CA HIS A 296 11.59 26.31 39.09
C HIS A 296 10.60 27.28 39.74
N ASP A 297 10.14 28.26 38.96
CA ASP A 297 9.11 29.21 39.38
C ASP A 297 7.72 28.56 39.36
N ILE A 298 7.19 28.27 40.54
CA ILE A 298 5.88 27.64 40.73
C ILE A 298 4.72 28.53 40.24
N GLU A 299 4.86 29.86 40.29
CA GLU A 299 3.80 30.75 39.80
C GLU A 299 3.73 30.75 38.26
N GLU A 300 4.88 30.62 37.58
CA GLU A 300 4.88 30.40 36.14
C GLU A 300 4.30 29.02 35.79
N ALA A 301 4.63 27.96 36.54
CA ALA A 301 4.01 26.64 36.34
C ALA A 301 2.47 26.70 36.48
N LYS A 302 1.94 27.37 37.51
CA LYS A 302 0.48 27.57 37.69
C LYS A 302 -0.15 28.34 36.54
N LYS A 303 0.53 29.37 36.03
CA LYS A 303 0.06 30.14 34.88
C LYS A 303 -0.03 29.27 33.62
N GLN A 304 0.95 28.41 33.37
CA GLN A 304 0.88 27.46 32.25
C GLN A 304 -0.24 26.43 32.44
N ILE A 305 -0.45 25.92 33.66
CA ILE A 305 -1.59 25.05 33.96
C ILE A 305 -2.94 25.72 33.70
N ALA A 306 -3.08 27.00 34.06
CA ALA A 306 -4.31 27.75 33.75
C ALA A 306 -4.60 27.78 32.24
N LEU A 307 -3.57 27.95 31.40
CA LEU A 307 -3.69 27.89 29.94
C LEU A 307 -4.06 26.48 29.44
N VAL A 308 -3.49 25.42 30.03
CA VAL A 308 -3.86 24.03 29.72
C VAL A 308 -5.36 23.79 30.02
N LEU A 309 -5.83 24.19 31.20
CA LEU A 309 -7.23 24.02 31.62
C LEU A 309 -8.21 24.81 30.74
N GLU A 310 -7.85 26.04 30.36
CA GLU A 310 -8.60 26.86 29.42
C GLU A 310 -8.69 26.19 28.04
N ALA A 311 -7.56 25.76 27.49
CA ALA A 311 -7.50 25.12 26.18
C ALA A 311 -8.29 23.79 26.14
N ILE A 312 -8.22 22.96 27.19
CA ILE A 312 -9.04 21.74 27.29
C ILE A 312 -10.53 22.10 27.28
N THR A 313 -10.93 23.18 27.98
CA THR A 313 -12.32 23.63 27.99
C THR A 313 -12.78 24.11 26.61
N GLU A 314 -11.94 24.86 25.89
CA GLU A 314 -12.22 25.32 24.53
C GLU A 314 -12.30 24.16 23.51
N LEU A 315 -11.49 23.11 23.68
CA LEU A 315 -11.50 21.92 22.81
C LEU A 315 -12.64 20.94 23.12
N THR A 316 -13.15 20.93 24.36
CA THR A 316 -14.18 19.97 24.83
C THR A 316 -15.38 19.81 23.89
N PRO A 317 -15.97 20.87 23.30
CA PRO A 317 -17.12 20.74 22.39
C PRO A 317 -16.84 19.85 21.17
N ARG A 318 -15.59 19.74 20.73
CA ARG A 318 -15.17 18.89 19.60
C ARG A 318 -15.09 17.41 19.98
N PHE A 319 -14.96 17.12 21.26
CA PHE A 319 -14.81 15.77 21.83
C PHE A 319 -15.97 15.46 22.78
N ALA A 320 -17.21 15.72 22.34
CA ALA A 320 -18.39 15.61 23.18
C ALA A 320 -18.60 14.21 23.81
N HIS A 321 -18.11 13.15 23.14
CA HIS A 321 -18.13 11.77 23.68
C HIS A 321 -17.16 11.55 24.84
N GLN A 322 -16.20 12.46 25.07
CA GLN A 322 -15.21 12.38 26.14
C GLN A 322 -15.51 13.36 27.29
N ILE A 323 -16.71 13.92 27.40
CA ILE A 323 -17.01 15.00 28.35
C ILE A 323 -16.71 14.64 29.82
N ASP A 324 -16.99 13.40 30.22
CA ASP A 324 -16.73 12.93 31.59
C ASP A 324 -15.22 12.84 31.85
N TYR A 325 -14.47 12.28 30.90
CA TYR A 325 -13.01 12.26 30.91
C TYR A 325 -12.41 13.67 30.94
N LEU A 326 -12.83 14.57 30.04
CA LEU A 326 -12.29 15.93 29.94
C LEU A 326 -12.66 16.79 31.14
N THR A 327 -13.79 16.51 31.79
CA THR A 327 -14.13 17.09 33.09
C THR A 327 -13.19 16.59 34.18
N GLN A 328 -12.89 15.29 34.22
CA GLN A 328 -12.03 14.71 35.24
C GLN A 328 -10.56 15.09 35.07
N VAL A 329 -10.03 15.10 33.84
CA VAL A 329 -8.64 15.47 33.57
C VAL A 329 -8.33 16.89 34.03
N LYS A 330 -9.29 17.80 33.91
CA LYS A 330 -9.16 19.16 34.45
C LYS A 330 -9.08 19.17 35.97
N LYS A 331 -9.82 18.30 36.67
CA LYS A 331 -9.75 18.17 38.13
C LYS A 331 -8.40 17.61 38.57
N ASP A 332 -7.91 16.57 37.89
CA ASP A 332 -6.64 15.93 38.23
C ASP A 332 -5.46 16.90 38.00
N ILE A 333 -5.49 17.64 36.89
CA ILE A 333 -4.51 18.72 36.60
C ILE A 333 -4.58 19.85 37.64
N GLN A 334 -5.77 20.31 38.02
CA GLN A 334 -5.93 21.35 39.03
C GLN A 334 -5.45 20.86 40.41
N ALA A 335 -5.78 19.64 40.79
CA ALA A 335 -5.33 19.03 42.05
C ALA A 335 -3.80 18.89 42.10
N TRP A 336 -3.17 18.57 40.97
CA TRP A 336 -1.71 18.54 40.87
C TRP A 336 -1.08 19.92 41.13
N ALA A 337 -1.64 20.98 40.55
CA ALA A 337 -1.19 22.35 40.76
C ALA A 337 -1.44 22.83 42.22
N ASP A 338 -2.64 22.59 42.75
CA ASP A 338 -3.03 22.95 44.13
C ASP A 338 -2.22 22.18 45.18
N GLY A 339 -1.84 20.95 44.85
CA GLY A 339 -0.97 20.07 45.65
C GLY A 339 0.50 20.43 45.61
N GLY A 340 0.89 21.53 44.94
CA GLY A 340 2.27 22.01 44.89
C GLY A 340 3.16 21.26 43.90
N PHE A 341 2.56 20.69 42.84
CA PHE A 341 3.28 19.97 41.78
C PHE A 341 4.13 18.78 42.26
N ILE A 342 3.61 18.01 43.22
CA ILE A 342 4.17 16.71 43.62
C ILE A 342 4.06 15.69 42.47
N VAL A 343 4.20 14.39 42.73
CA VAL A 343 4.00 13.37 41.70
C VAL A 343 2.55 13.45 41.18
N PRO A 344 2.31 13.62 39.86
CA PRO A 344 0.97 13.70 39.30
C PRO A 344 0.21 12.37 39.43
N ASP A 345 -1.10 12.45 39.64
CA ASP A 345 -2.02 11.31 39.70
C ASP A 345 -3.20 11.56 38.75
N PHE A 346 -3.30 10.71 37.71
CA PHE A 346 -4.34 10.73 36.70
C PHE A 346 -5.20 9.46 36.73
N TYR A 347 -5.21 8.71 37.83
CA TYR A 347 -5.95 7.44 37.92
C TYR A 347 -7.43 7.61 37.56
N ASP A 348 -8.10 8.63 38.10
CA ASP A 348 -9.54 8.82 37.89
C ASP A 348 -9.83 9.24 36.44
N SER A 349 -8.97 10.05 35.85
CA SER A 349 -9.02 10.36 34.41
C SER A 349 -8.79 9.12 33.54
N LEU A 350 -7.85 8.25 33.91
CA LEU A 350 -7.51 7.06 33.13
C LEU A 350 -8.66 6.04 33.08
N GLU A 351 -9.40 5.86 34.20
CA GLU A 351 -10.59 4.99 34.24
C GLU A 351 -11.71 5.50 33.32
N LEU A 352 -11.80 6.81 33.09
CA LEU A 352 -12.81 7.44 32.23
C LEU A 352 -12.37 7.58 30.77
N PHE A 353 -11.07 7.51 30.48
CA PHE A 353 -10.57 7.54 29.11
C PHE A 353 -10.74 6.15 28.47
N ARG A 354 -11.83 6.00 27.70
CA ARG A 354 -12.32 4.72 27.16
C ARG A 354 -12.46 4.71 25.64
N PRO A 355 -11.36 4.84 24.87
CA PRO A 355 -11.41 4.79 23.41
C PRO A 355 -11.88 3.42 22.88
N ASP A 356 -11.70 2.35 23.66
CA ASP A 356 -12.19 0.99 23.35
C ASP A 356 -13.72 0.92 23.21
N LEU A 357 -14.46 1.82 23.87
CA LEU A 357 -15.92 1.85 23.81
C LEU A 357 -16.47 2.56 22.57
N LYS A 358 -15.61 3.26 21.81
CA LYS A 358 -15.97 4.09 20.65
C LYS A 358 -15.09 3.77 19.44
N ARG A 359 -14.94 2.47 19.13
CA ARG A 359 -14.24 1.97 17.94
C ARG A 359 -15.09 2.14 16.68
N GLU A 360 -15.23 3.38 16.25
CA GLU A 360 -15.84 3.75 14.97
C GLU A 360 -14.79 4.48 14.14
N ASN A 361 -14.83 4.31 12.81
CA ASN A 361 -13.84 4.94 11.94
C ASN A 361 -13.90 6.47 12.07
N ASN A 362 -12.74 7.09 12.18
CA ASN A 362 -12.56 8.53 12.29
C ASN A 362 -13.08 9.18 13.58
N VAL A 363 -13.24 8.41 14.66
CA VAL A 363 -13.47 9.00 15.99
C VAL A 363 -12.16 9.59 16.50
N GLU A 364 -12.11 10.92 16.54
CA GLU A 364 -10.99 11.63 17.14
C GLU A 364 -11.10 11.67 18.67
N ASN A 365 -9.99 11.54 19.38
CA ASN A 365 -9.90 11.63 20.83
C ASN A 365 -8.80 12.61 21.25
N LEU A 366 -9.08 13.48 22.22
CA LEU A 366 -8.08 14.24 22.95
C LEU A 366 -7.65 13.43 24.17
N ALA A 367 -6.34 13.29 24.37
CA ALA A 367 -5.76 12.70 25.58
C ALA A 367 -4.71 13.65 26.15
N VAL A 368 -4.83 13.96 27.45
CA VAL A 368 -3.89 14.77 28.21
C VAL A 368 -3.55 14.01 29.49
N PHE A 369 -2.28 13.66 29.68
CA PHE A 369 -1.82 12.87 30.82
C PHE A 369 -0.39 13.24 31.18
N ALA A 370 -0.02 13.08 32.46
CA ALA A 370 1.38 12.90 32.81
C ALA A 370 1.80 11.46 32.47
N MET A 371 2.67 11.27 31.49
CA MET A 371 3.04 9.94 30.98
C MET A 371 4.47 9.90 30.44
N TYR A 372 5.06 8.71 30.38
CA TYR A 372 6.27 8.47 29.57
C TYR A 372 5.88 7.90 28.19
N THR A 373 6.80 7.95 27.22
CA THR A 373 6.58 7.35 25.89
C THR A 373 7.49 6.13 25.70
N GLN A 374 6.91 4.97 25.36
CA GLN A 374 7.68 3.74 25.14
C GLN A 374 8.61 3.90 23.94
N ASN A 375 9.88 3.49 24.07
CA ASN A 375 10.92 3.72 23.06
C ASN A 375 11.15 5.20 22.69
N GLY A 376 10.67 6.13 23.52
CA GLY A 376 10.82 7.57 23.36
C GLY A 376 11.42 8.20 24.62
N ASN A 377 10.65 9.05 25.29
CA ASN A 377 11.04 9.74 26.51
C ASN A 377 10.72 8.88 27.75
N PRO A 378 11.73 8.48 28.55
CA PRO A 378 11.53 7.65 29.74
C PRO A 378 11.04 8.42 30.96
N ASN A 379 11.02 9.76 30.91
CA ASN A 379 10.51 10.59 31.99
C ASN A 379 9.01 10.80 31.84
N ARG A 380 8.30 10.88 32.96
CA ARG A 380 6.90 11.29 32.95
C ARG A 380 6.82 12.79 32.72
N ASN A 381 6.15 13.20 31.67
CA ASN A 381 5.85 14.59 31.37
C ASN A 381 4.36 14.76 31.14
N LEU A 382 3.82 15.95 31.43
CA LEU A 382 2.50 16.29 30.92
C LEU A 382 2.61 16.33 29.40
N GLU A 383 1.78 15.56 28.72
CA GLU A 383 1.78 15.44 27.27
C GLU A 383 0.33 15.47 26.79
N ALA A 384 0.12 16.04 25.59
CA ALA A 384 -1.18 16.12 24.95
C ALA A 384 -1.10 15.53 23.54
N ILE A 385 -2.06 14.69 23.19
CA ILE A 385 -2.20 14.11 21.85
C ILE A 385 -3.65 14.15 21.40
N ILE A 386 -3.84 14.32 20.10
CA ILE A 386 -5.11 14.10 19.41
C ILE A 386 -4.90 12.90 18.49
N THR A 387 -5.69 11.85 18.73
CA THR A 387 -5.63 10.59 17.99
C THR A 387 -6.88 10.46 17.13
N ASN A 388 -6.74 9.92 15.91
CA ASN A 388 -7.87 9.46 15.11
C ASN A 388 -8.00 7.94 15.21
N THR A 389 -9.18 7.40 15.51
CA THR A 389 -9.39 5.96 15.55
C THR A 389 -9.57 5.42 14.13
N PHE A 390 -8.69 4.51 13.69
CA PHE A 390 -8.77 3.89 12.37
C PHE A 390 -9.54 2.57 12.43
N TRP A 391 -10.85 2.62 12.24
CA TRP A 391 -11.73 1.46 12.43
C TRP A 391 -12.74 1.28 11.28
N PRO A 392 -12.26 1.06 10.04
CA PRO A 392 -13.14 0.88 8.89
C PRO A 392 -14.04 -0.35 9.06
N ASP A 393 -15.19 -0.35 8.38
CA ASP A 393 -16.21 -1.42 8.49
C ASP A 393 -15.63 -2.82 8.28
N TRP A 394 -14.74 -3.00 7.30
CA TRP A 394 -14.09 -4.28 7.03
C TRP A 394 -13.27 -4.79 8.23
N LEU A 395 -12.64 -3.89 8.99
CA LEU A 395 -11.87 -4.27 10.17
C LEU A 395 -12.80 -4.67 11.31
N ALA A 396 -13.90 -3.94 11.48
CA ALA A 396 -14.94 -4.28 12.46
C ALA A 396 -15.55 -5.67 12.18
N GLU A 397 -15.75 -6.01 10.90
CA GLU A 397 -16.18 -7.34 10.47
C GLU A 397 -15.14 -8.42 10.83
N LYS A 398 -13.85 -8.17 10.56
CA LYS A 398 -12.79 -9.11 10.94
C LYS A 398 -12.69 -9.28 12.45
N GLU A 399 -12.90 -8.24 13.26
CA GLU A 399 -12.85 -8.32 14.72
C GLU A 399 -13.93 -9.25 15.32
N GLN A 400 -15.04 -9.49 14.63
CA GLN A 400 -16.05 -10.47 15.07
C GLN A 400 -15.47 -11.90 15.15
N VAL A 401 -14.50 -12.21 14.29
CA VAL A 401 -13.76 -13.49 14.26
C VAL A 401 -12.47 -13.39 15.08
N TYR A 402 -11.77 -12.27 14.95
CA TYR A 402 -10.50 -11.97 15.61
C TYR A 402 -10.72 -11.04 16.80
N GLN A 403 -11.49 -11.50 17.79
CA GLN A 403 -11.88 -10.68 18.95
C GLN A 403 -10.65 -10.16 19.71
N ASN A 404 -10.54 -8.84 19.78
CA ASN A 404 -9.52 -8.15 20.54
C ASN A 404 -10.09 -6.83 21.08
N SER A 405 -10.80 -6.91 22.21
CA SER A 405 -11.59 -5.77 22.73
C SER A 405 -10.74 -4.59 23.20
N ALA A 406 -9.48 -4.82 23.55
CA ALA A 406 -8.59 -3.77 24.03
C ALA A 406 -7.79 -3.10 22.90
N PHE A 407 -7.81 -3.66 21.69
CA PHE A 407 -7.10 -3.11 20.56
C PHE A 407 -7.80 -1.90 19.95
N VAL A 408 -7.04 -0.80 19.87
CA VAL A 408 -7.45 0.46 19.28
C VAL A 408 -6.33 0.96 18.34
N PRO A 409 -6.42 0.70 17.02
CA PRO A 409 -5.55 1.31 16.03
C PRO A 409 -5.86 2.80 15.91
N ILE A 410 -4.82 3.61 16.05
CA ILE A 410 -4.91 5.06 16.10
C ILE A 410 -3.94 5.70 15.10
N GLU A 411 -4.25 6.91 14.68
CA GLU A 411 -3.39 7.76 13.88
C GLU A 411 -3.13 9.08 14.61
N PHE A 412 -2.03 9.75 14.29
CA PHE A 412 -1.82 11.10 14.80
C PHE A 412 -2.65 12.14 14.03
N VAL A 413 -3.43 12.92 14.77
CA VAL A 413 -4.00 14.19 14.30
C VAL A 413 -3.09 15.34 14.72
N ALA A 414 -2.66 15.34 15.98
CA ALA A 414 -1.67 16.28 16.53
C ALA A 414 -1.05 15.74 17.82
N PHE A 415 0.13 16.22 18.19
CA PHE A 415 0.83 15.79 19.40
C PHE A 415 1.82 16.83 19.91
N THR A 416 2.12 16.78 21.21
CA THR A 416 3.25 17.48 21.84
C THR A 416 4.56 16.68 21.65
N SER A 417 5.70 17.35 21.86
CA SER A 417 7.04 16.87 21.51
C SER A 417 7.44 15.55 22.18
N GLY A 418 6.73 15.07 23.22
CA GLY A 418 6.98 13.76 23.81
C GLY A 418 6.71 12.59 22.85
N TYR A 419 5.84 12.81 21.86
CA TYR A 419 5.55 11.88 20.78
C TYR A 419 6.25 12.24 19.45
N ASP A 420 7.11 13.26 19.42
CA ASP A 420 8.07 13.50 18.33
C ASP A 420 9.28 12.56 18.46
N THR A 421 8.99 11.26 18.50
CA THR A 421 9.92 10.16 18.72
C THR A 421 9.51 8.95 17.88
N PHE A 422 10.23 7.82 18.04
CA PHE A 422 9.85 6.55 17.42
C PHE A 422 8.81 5.75 18.23
N SER A 423 8.24 6.31 19.30
CA SER A 423 7.12 5.69 20.02
C SER A 423 5.95 5.46 19.06
N ALA A 424 5.56 4.20 18.91
CA ALA A 424 4.46 3.77 18.05
C ALA A 424 3.25 3.28 18.84
N VAL A 425 3.23 3.50 20.15
CA VAL A 425 2.16 3.05 21.04
C VAL A 425 1.75 4.15 22.01
N PHE A 426 0.51 4.08 22.43
CA PHE A 426 -0.06 4.86 23.53
C PHE A 426 -0.76 3.86 24.44
N PHE A 427 -0.16 3.57 25.61
CA PHE A 427 -0.69 2.56 26.53
C PHE A 427 -1.04 3.16 27.88
N PRO A 428 -2.12 2.69 28.53
CA PRO A 428 -2.57 3.21 29.82
C PRO A 428 -1.54 3.01 30.93
N GLU A 429 -0.66 2.02 30.81
CA GLU A 429 0.40 1.76 31.81
C GLU A 429 1.47 2.85 31.90
N THR A 430 1.60 3.71 30.88
CA THR A 430 2.61 4.77 30.88
C THR A 430 2.18 5.98 31.71
N VAL A 431 0.89 6.08 32.01
CA VAL A 431 0.26 7.19 32.73
C VAL A 431 0.66 7.18 34.21
N ALA A 432 0.84 8.38 34.77
CA ALA A 432 1.11 8.59 36.17
C ALA A 432 -0.16 8.38 37.00
N THR A 433 -0.13 7.36 37.84
CA THR A 433 -1.24 6.96 38.71
C THR A 433 -0.74 6.64 40.10
N ARG A 434 -1.57 6.89 41.11
CA ARG A 434 -1.29 6.54 42.52
C ARG A 434 -1.14 5.04 42.74
N GLU A 435 -1.83 4.23 41.95
CA GLU A 435 -1.83 2.77 41.99
C GLU A 435 -2.15 2.19 40.61
N LEU A 436 -2.00 0.88 40.44
CA LEU A 436 -2.24 0.21 39.15
C LEU A 436 -3.73 0.31 38.75
N ALA A 437 -4.00 1.09 37.70
CA ALA A 437 -5.34 1.17 37.09
C ALA A 437 -5.65 -0.07 36.26
N LYS A 438 -6.92 -0.27 35.93
CA LYS A 438 -7.31 -1.33 35.00
C LYS A 438 -7.06 -0.88 33.57
N PHE A 439 -6.45 -1.75 32.78
CA PHE A 439 -6.13 -1.46 31.38
C PHE A 439 -7.23 -1.99 30.46
N TYR A 440 -8.05 -1.08 29.95
CA TYR A 440 -9.17 -1.42 29.05
C TYR A 440 -8.81 -1.38 27.57
N TRP A 441 -7.75 -0.66 27.23
CA TRP A 441 -7.36 -0.34 25.85
C TRP A 441 -5.85 -0.29 25.73
N GLY A 442 -5.34 -0.41 24.52
CA GLY A 442 -4.03 0.10 24.15
C GLY A 442 -4.02 0.54 22.70
N GLY A 443 -3.47 1.73 22.52
CA GLY A 443 -3.38 2.42 21.25
C GLY A 443 -2.12 2.02 20.50
N ILE A 444 -2.26 1.62 19.24
CA ILE A 444 -1.13 1.38 18.34
C ILE A 444 -1.22 2.39 17.19
N PHE A 445 -0.16 3.18 16.99
CA PHE A 445 -0.09 4.21 15.96
C PHE A 445 0.17 3.59 14.59
N CYS A 446 -0.88 3.05 13.98
CA CYS A 446 -0.79 2.29 12.74
C CYS A 446 -0.27 3.12 11.56
N ASP A 447 -0.53 4.43 11.54
CA ASP A 447 0.03 5.36 10.56
C ASP A 447 1.56 5.44 10.66
N ARG A 448 2.07 5.53 11.89
CA ARG A 448 3.50 5.59 12.18
C ARG A 448 4.19 4.25 11.92
N GLU A 449 3.58 3.14 12.28
CA GLU A 449 4.14 1.81 12.03
C GLU A 449 4.24 1.50 10.54
N ALA A 450 3.17 1.78 9.79
CA ALA A 450 3.17 1.67 8.34
C ALA A 450 4.23 2.59 7.70
N ALA A 451 4.34 3.85 8.16
CA ALA A 451 5.35 4.77 7.64
C ALA A 451 6.78 4.29 7.92
N ARG A 452 7.03 3.77 9.13
CA ARG A 452 8.32 3.21 9.53
C ARG A 452 8.67 1.98 8.70
N PHE A 453 7.74 1.04 8.52
CA PHE A 453 7.92 -0.13 7.66
C PHE A 453 8.30 0.29 6.25
N ARG A 454 7.51 1.18 5.63
CA ARG A 454 7.76 1.67 4.27
C ARG A 454 9.14 2.32 4.13
N MET A 455 9.53 3.14 5.11
CA MET A 455 10.83 3.82 5.11
C MET A 455 12.00 2.83 5.23
N VAL A 456 11.95 1.93 6.22
CA VAL A 456 13.03 0.97 6.50
C VAL A 456 13.17 -0.04 5.36
N THR A 457 12.05 -0.59 4.88
CA THR A 457 12.06 -1.55 3.77
C THR A 457 12.60 -0.93 2.48
N ARG A 458 12.22 0.31 2.16
CA ARG A 458 12.78 1.03 1.01
C ARG A 458 14.29 1.27 1.16
N ALA A 459 14.75 1.67 2.35
CA ALA A 459 16.18 1.85 2.60
C ALA A 459 16.96 0.53 2.45
N ALA A 460 16.40 -0.58 2.96
CA ALA A 460 16.99 -1.91 2.80
C ALA A 460 17.04 -2.35 1.33
N GLN A 461 15.96 -2.17 0.58
CA GLN A 461 15.90 -2.42 -0.86
C GLN A 461 17.00 -1.66 -1.60
N GLN A 462 17.12 -0.36 -1.38
CA GLN A 462 18.13 0.49 -2.02
C GLN A 462 19.56 0.06 -1.67
N LEU A 463 19.81 -0.27 -0.40
CA LEU A 463 21.14 -0.69 0.07
C LEU A 463 21.55 -2.05 -0.51
N LEU A 464 20.60 -2.98 -0.65
CA LEU A 464 20.87 -4.35 -1.10
C LEU A 464 20.76 -4.52 -2.62
N PHE A 465 20.34 -3.48 -3.36
CA PHE A 465 20.00 -3.55 -4.78
C PHE A 465 19.04 -4.70 -5.11
N LEU A 466 18.11 -4.96 -4.19
CA LEU A 466 17.15 -6.06 -4.28
C LEU A 466 15.81 -5.50 -4.75
N PRO A 467 15.39 -5.70 -6.01
CA PRO A 467 14.04 -5.30 -6.41
C PRO A 467 13.00 -6.02 -5.56
N LEU A 468 11.93 -5.29 -5.20
CA LEU A 468 10.83 -5.92 -4.47
C LEU A 468 9.90 -6.62 -5.47
N PRO A 469 9.29 -7.75 -5.05
CA PRO A 469 8.10 -8.28 -5.72
C PRO A 469 7.05 -7.17 -5.92
N PRO A 470 6.31 -7.13 -7.04
CA PRO A 470 5.40 -6.02 -7.35
C PRO A 470 4.33 -5.72 -6.28
N ASP A 471 3.82 -6.76 -5.63
CA ASP A 471 2.86 -6.65 -4.51
C ASP A 471 3.50 -6.03 -3.26
N ALA A 472 4.70 -6.48 -2.88
CA ALA A 472 5.47 -5.90 -1.79
C ALA A 472 5.87 -4.44 -2.09
N GLU A 473 6.24 -4.15 -3.34
CA GLU A 473 6.55 -2.79 -3.80
C GLU A 473 5.33 -1.87 -3.64
N ARG A 474 4.13 -2.37 -3.96
CA ARG A 474 2.87 -1.63 -3.80
C ARG A 474 2.63 -1.26 -2.33
N VAL A 475 2.77 -2.20 -1.40
CA VAL A 475 2.65 -1.91 0.04
C VAL A 475 3.69 -0.89 0.50
N VAL A 476 4.94 -1.01 0.03
CA VAL A 476 6.01 -0.06 0.38
C VAL A 476 5.72 1.35 -0.17
N ASN A 477 5.05 1.47 -1.30
CA ASN A 477 4.75 2.75 -1.93
C ASN A 477 3.46 3.41 -1.45
N ASP A 478 2.48 2.65 -0.96
CA ASP A 478 1.19 3.18 -0.52
C ASP A 478 1.03 3.18 1.01
N GLN A 479 0.95 4.38 1.59
CA GLN A 479 0.81 4.56 3.04
C GLN A 479 -0.49 3.96 3.59
N LEU A 480 -1.61 4.15 2.90
CA LEU A 480 -2.90 3.67 3.39
C LEU A 480 -2.98 2.16 3.29
N LEU A 481 -2.49 1.58 2.19
CA LEU A 481 -2.43 0.12 2.04
C LEU A 481 -1.54 -0.52 3.11
N ALA A 482 -0.36 0.06 3.38
CA ALA A 482 0.51 -0.41 4.45
C ALA A 482 -0.19 -0.33 5.81
N GLN A 483 -0.92 0.75 6.08
CA GLN A 483 -1.69 0.89 7.32
C GLN A 483 -2.83 -0.14 7.42
N GLU A 484 -3.64 -0.31 6.37
CA GLU A 484 -4.69 -1.35 6.34
C GLU A 484 -4.09 -2.75 6.58
N THR A 485 -2.91 -3.02 6.00
CA THR A 485 -2.17 -4.28 6.18
C THR A 485 -1.72 -4.49 7.63
N TYR A 486 -1.09 -3.48 8.23
CA TYR A 486 -0.59 -3.55 9.60
C TYR A 486 -1.72 -3.66 10.62
N VAL A 487 -2.80 -2.90 10.47
CA VAL A 487 -3.93 -2.97 11.41
C VAL A 487 -4.63 -4.33 11.39
N LEU A 488 -4.77 -4.94 10.20
CA LEU A 488 -5.25 -6.32 10.10
C LEU A 488 -4.27 -7.30 10.76
N TRP A 489 -2.97 -7.10 10.54
CA TRP A 489 -1.94 -7.91 11.15
C TRP A 489 -2.01 -7.84 12.67
N ASP A 490 -2.01 -6.65 13.26
CA ASP A 490 -2.06 -6.40 14.71
C ASP A 490 -3.33 -6.98 15.35
N LEU A 491 -4.49 -6.81 14.70
CA LEU A 491 -5.76 -7.38 15.19
C LEU A 491 -5.65 -8.91 15.41
N ILE A 492 -5.00 -9.61 14.47
CA ILE A 492 -4.83 -11.07 14.51
C ILE A 492 -3.61 -11.47 15.36
N HIS A 493 -2.51 -10.74 15.25
CA HIS A 493 -1.25 -10.99 15.92
C HIS A 493 -1.42 -10.86 17.43
N ASP A 494 -1.96 -9.74 17.88
CA ASP A 494 -1.93 -9.40 19.30
C ASP A 494 -2.83 -10.31 20.12
N ARG A 495 -3.91 -10.84 19.52
CA ARG A 495 -4.75 -11.86 20.19
C ARG A 495 -4.01 -13.17 20.45
N THR A 496 -2.95 -13.45 19.70
CA THR A 496 -2.20 -14.71 19.79
C THR A 496 -1.09 -14.67 20.82
N HIS A 497 -0.78 -13.51 21.41
CA HIS A 497 0.17 -13.42 22.53
C HIS A 497 -0.28 -14.26 23.73
N SER A 498 0.70 -14.81 24.44
CA SER A 498 0.49 -15.44 25.73
C SER A 498 -0.02 -14.41 26.74
N LYS A 499 -1.30 -14.52 27.13
CA LYS A 499 -2.00 -13.52 27.96
C LYS A 499 -1.32 -13.27 29.31
N GLY A 500 -0.78 -12.06 29.49
CA GLY A 500 -0.43 -11.47 30.80
C GLY A 500 -1.50 -10.48 31.30
N ASP A 501 -1.12 -9.61 32.24
CA ASP A 501 -2.03 -8.63 32.86
C ASP A 501 -2.19 -7.33 32.04
N LEU A 502 -1.41 -7.12 30.97
CA LEU A 502 -1.54 -5.97 30.06
C LEU A 502 -2.37 -6.31 28.81
N PRO A 503 -3.03 -5.32 28.19
CA PRO A 503 -3.75 -5.50 26.92
C PRO A 503 -2.89 -6.09 25.79
N PHE A 504 -1.58 -5.78 25.81
CA PHE A 504 -0.55 -6.22 24.86
C PHE A 504 0.67 -6.79 25.59
N ASP A 505 0.45 -7.58 26.65
CA ASP A 505 1.54 -8.30 27.32
C ASP A 505 1.75 -9.64 26.59
N PRO A 506 2.82 -9.82 25.80
CA PRO A 506 3.49 -11.10 25.88
C PRO A 506 4.03 -11.16 27.30
N PHE A 507 3.57 -12.12 28.11
CA PHE A 507 3.97 -12.51 29.49
C PHE A 507 5.44 -12.21 29.95
N MET A 508 6.30 -11.91 29.00
CA MET A 508 7.74 -11.71 28.96
C MET A 508 8.23 -10.30 29.37
N ILE A 509 7.47 -9.21 29.13
CA ILE A 509 7.97 -7.83 29.32
C ILE A 509 8.14 -7.50 30.80
N LYS A 510 7.10 -7.73 31.62
CA LYS A 510 7.19 -7.52 33.08
C LYS A 510 8.09 -8.52 33.78
N GLN A 511 8.28 -9.71 33.20
CA GLN A 511 9.12 -10.77 33.77
C GLN A 511 10.60 -10.63 33.46
N ARG A 512 11.01 -9.62 32.66
CA ARG A 512 12.41 -9.41 32.22
C ARG A 512 13.00 -10.66 31.57
N MET A 513 12.20 -11.34 30.76
CA MET A 513 12.65 -12.55 30.08
C MET A 513 13.74 -12.22 29.06
N PRO A 514 14.66 -13.16 28.77
CA PRO A 514 15.73 -12.93 27.80
C PRO A 514 15.19 -12.55 26.42
N PHE A 515 15.90 -11.63 25.73
CA PHE A 515 15.54 -11.13 24.39
C PHE A 515 15.20 -12.24 23.39
N TRP A 516 15.95 -13.35 23.39
CA TRP A 516 15.70 -14.46 22.45
C TRP A 516 14.36 -15.15 22.68
N MET A 517 13.86 -15.21 23.92
CA MET A 517 12.55 -15.81 24.19
C MET A 517 11.42 -14.89 23.72
N TYR A 518 11.59 -13.57 23.89
CA TYR A 518 10.67 -12.58 23.34
C TYR A 518 10.62 -12.70 21.80
N ALA A 519 11.77 -12.78 21.13
CA ALA A 519 11.82 -12.96 19.68
C ALA A 519 11.13 -14.25 19.20
N LEU A 520 11.21 -15.36 19.96
CA LEU A 520 10.50 -16.59 19.63
C LEU A 520 8.98 -16.47 19.82
N GLU A 521 8.54 -15.70 20.82
CA GLU A 521 7.11 -15.43 21.03
C GLU A 521 6.54 -14.56 19.91
N GLU A 522 7.21 -13.46 19.55
CA GLU A 522 6.81 -12.62 18.40
C GLU A 522 6.78 -13.45 17.11
N LEU A 523 7.81 -14.24 16.82
CA LEU A 523 7.83 -15.13 15.65
C LEU A 523 6.67 -16.14 15.65
N ARG A 524 6.31 -16.69 16.81
CA ARG A 524 5.17 -17.60 16.93
C ARG A 524 3.86 -16.89 16.63
N CYS A 525 3.67 -15.68 17.14
CA CYS A 525 2.50 -14.86 16.87
C CYS A 525 2.42 -14.50 15.37
N ASP A 526 3.51 -14.00 14.78
CA ASP A 526 3.61 -13.68 13.35
C ASP A 526 3.31 -14.87 12.45
N LEU A 527 3.88 -16.05 12.73
CA LEU A 527 3.59 -17.26 11.96
C LEU A 527 2.14 -17.72 12.12
N SER A 528 1.52 -17.44 13.26
CA SER A 528 0.09 -17.72 13.48
C SER A 528 -0.77 -16.77 12.66
N THR A 529 -0.49 -15.47 12.70
CA THR A 529 -1.15 -14.44 11.86
C THR A 529 -1.02 -14.76 10.39
N PHE A 530 0.19 -15.07 9.92
CA PHE A 530 0.44 -15.47 8.54
C PHE A 530 -0.42 -16.66 8.10
N ARG A 531 -0.61 -17.67 8.97
CA ARG A 531 -1.47 -18.81 8.64
C ARG A 531 -2.94 -18.44 8.57
N GLU A 532 -3.41 -17.57 9.46
CA GLU A 532 -4.78 -17.07 9.46
C GLU A 532 -5.06 -16.24 8.22
N THR A 533 -4.10 -15.43 7.75
CA THR A 533 -4.29 -14.58 6.56
C THR A 533 -4.45 -15.37 5.25
N PHE A 534 -4.02 -16.64 5.16
CA PHE A 534 -4.29 -17.50 4.00
C PHE A 534 -5.74 -17.95 3.85
N VAL A 535 -6.51 -17.89 4.94
CA VAL A 535 -7.92 -18.33 4.97
C VAL A 535 -8.86 -17.15 5.21
N LEU A 536 -8.34 -15.91 5.15
CA LEU A 536 -9.16 -14.71 5.19
C LEU A 536 -9.88 -14.55 3.85
N ASP A 537 -11.22 -14.56 3.91
CA ASP A 537 -12.09 -14.21 2.77
C ASP A 537 -12.00 -12.72 2.40
#